data_AF-A0A8X6GU91-F1
#
_entry.id   AF-A0A8X6GU91-F1
#
_cell.length_a   1.000
_cell.length_b   1.000
_cell.length_c   1.000
_cell.angle_alpha   90.00
_cell.angle_beta   90.00
_cell.angle_gamma   90.00
#
_symmetry.space_group_name_H-M   'P 1'
#
loop_
_entity.id
_entity.type
_entity.pdbx_description
1 polymer ?
#
loop_
_entity_poly.entity_id
_entity_poly.type
_entity_poly.pdbx_seq_one_letter_code
_entity_poly.pdbx_strand_id
1 'polypeptide(L)'
;MNLPQNITYADAEFNIPKRIDILLGGEIFYELLKSKQIKLQDNSIILQDSVFGYIVTGFIQNDQSNYYFCNFIQDQVDKDLTKFWDLEPIGIKEESNCEPDDQAIQHFKSSVRFKSGRYEVGFPGKEINKS
;
A
#
# COMPACT_ATOMS: atom_id res chain seq x y z
N MET A 1 3.87 16.64 27.96
CA MET A 1 4.53 16.87 26.65
C MET A 1 3.95 18.15 26.08
N ASN A 2 4.78 19.14 25.72
CA ASN A 2 4.31 20.42 25.18
C ASN A 2 4.53 20.44 23.68
N LEU A 3 3.44 20.41 22.93
CA LEU A 3 3.45 20.43 21.48
C LEU A 3 3.09 21.83 20.95
N PRO A 4 3.74 22.31 19.88
CA PRO A 4 3.43 23.61 19.29
C PRO A 4 2.01 23.64 18.71
N GLN A 5 1.24 24.67 19.06
CA GLN A 5 -0.15 24.80 18.61
C GLN A 5 -0.29 25.55 17.28
N ASN A 6 0.78 26.19 16.80
CA ASN A 6 0.79 27.03 15.60
C ASN A 6 1.27 26.29 14.34
N ILE A 7 1.08 24.97 14.30
CA ILE A 7 1.42 24.12 13.15
C ILE A 7 0.27 23.17 12.82
N THR A 8 0.23 22.69 11.58
CA THR A 8 -0.74 21.68 11.14
C THR A 8 -0.11 20.30 11.23
N TYR A 9 -0.72 19.42 12.02
CA TYR A 9 -0.33 18.01 12.13
C TYR A 9 -0.91 17.19 10.97
N ALA A 10 -0.18 16.17 10.53
CA ALA A 10 -0.67 15.24 9.51
C ALA A 10 -1.88 14.44 9.99
N ASP A 11 -1.93 14.17 11.30
CA ASP A 11 -3.08 13.63 12.00
C ASP A 11 -3.28 14.45 13.28
N ALA A 12 -4.41 15.14 13.41
CA ALA A 12 -4.72 15.95 14.60
C ALA A 12 -4.96 15.09 15.86
N GLU A 13 -5.28 13.82 15.67
CA GLU A 13 -5.58 12.84 16.71
C GLU A 13 -4.56 11.69 16.69
N PHE A 14 -3.32 11.97 16.27
CA PHE A 14 -2.22 10.99 16.15
C PHE A 14 -1.97 10.15 17.41
N ASN A 15 -2.39 10.64 18.58
CA ASN A 15 -2.24 9.98 19.87
C ASN A 15 -3.45 9.10 20.26
N ILE A 16 -4.45 8.98 19.39
CA ILE A 16 -5.67 8.20 19.60
C ILE A 16 -5.66 7.03 18.59
N PRO A 17 -5.72 5.77 19.04
CA PRO A 17 -5.78 4.62 18.13
C PRO A 17 -7.01 4.68 17.20
N LYS A 18 -6.79 4.53 15.90
CA LYS A 18 -7.83 4.58 14.85
C LYS A 18 -7.56 3.59 13.72
N ARG A 19 -8.56 3.39 12.86
CA ARG A 19 -8.43 2.59 11.63
C ARG A 19 -7.46 3.31 10.66
N ILE A 20 -6.66 2.54 9.94
CA ILE A 20 -5.80 3.05 8.86
C ILE A 20 -6.69 3.35 7.64
N ASP A 21 -6.64 4.59 7.15
CA ASP A 21 -7.39 5.01 5.96
C ASP A 21 -6.65 4.64 4.65
N ILE A 22 -5.32 4.81 4.62
CA ILE A 22 -4.50 4.63 3.41
C ILE A 22 -3.15 4.01 3.78
N LEU A 23 -2.69 3.04 2.98
CA LEU A 23 -1.33 2.53 2.99
C LEU A 23 -0.58 3.08 1.77
N LEU A 24 0.58 3.70 2.00
CA LEU A 24 1.42 4.27 0.95
C LEU A 24 2.64 3.38 0.74
N GLY A 25 2.97 3.14 -0.53
CA GLY A 25 4.19 2.43 -0.91
C GLY A 25 5.46 3.18 -0.50
N GLY A 26 6.55 2.45 -0.28
CA GLY A 26 7.83 3.03 0.13
C GLY A 26 8.51 3.87 -0.97
N GLU A 27 8.13 3.67 -2.22
CA GLU A 27 8.65 4.37 -3.39
C GLU A 27 8.45 5.89 -3.33
N ILE A 28 7.38 6.37 -2.69
CA ILE A 28 7.09 7.81 -2.54
C ILE A 28 7.61 8.38 -1.21
N PHE A 29 8.24 7.59 -0.34
CA PHE A 29 8.60 8.00 1.02
C PHE A 29 9.35 9.33 1.07
N TYR A 30 10.38 9.48 0.24
CA TYR A 30 11.19 10.70 0.21
C TYR A 30 10.49 11.88 -0.48
N GLU A 31 9.46 11.63 -1.29
CA GLU A 31 8.64 12.68 -1.90
C GLU A 31 7.64 13.25 -0.90
N LEU A 32 7.20 12.44 0.06
CA LEU A 32 6.27 12.86 1.11
C LEU A 32 6.94 13.76 2.16
N LEU A 33 8.22 13.52 2.45
CA LEU A 33 8.96 14.27 3.48
C LEU A 33 9.48 15.60 2.95
N LYS A 34 9.31 16.66 3.76
CA LYS A 34 9.88 17.98 3.50
C LYS A 34 11.15 18.21 4.31
N SER A 35 11.88 19.27 3.98
CA SER A 35 13.19 19.58 4.59
C SER A 35 13.11 20.06 6.05
N LYS A 36 11.94 20.48 6.55
CA LYS A 36 11.80 21.07 7.88
C LYS A 36 11.60 20.01 8.96
N GLN A 37 12.29 20.19 10.08
CA GLN A 37 12.12 19.42 11.30
C GLN A 37 12.11 20.35 12.51
N ILE A 38 11.25 20.07 13.48
CA ILE A 38 11.26 20.71 14.80
C ILE A 38 11.64 19.63 15.81
N LYS A 39 12.75 19.82 16.52
CA LYS A 39 13.20 18.89 17.54
C LYS A 39 12.76 19.36 18.92
N LEU A 40 12.19 18.46 19.70
CA LEU A 40 11.66 18.70 21.04
C LEU A 40 12.31 17.71 22.02
N GLN A 41 12.26 18.02 23.32
CA GLN A 41 12.72 17.15 24.42
C GLN A 41 14.12 16.54 24.15
N ASP A 42 15.14 17.39 24.04
CA ASP A 42 16.53 16.95 23.79
C ASP A 42 16.69 16.04 22.56
N ASN A 43 15.92 16.32 21.51
CA ASN A 43 15.85 15.57 20.25
C ASN A 43 15.25 14.15 20.37
N SER A 44 14.62 13.81 21.49
CA SER A 44 13.87 12.55 21.61
C SER A 44 12.61 12.53 20.77
N ILE A 45 11.99 13.70 20.55
CA ILE A 45 10.80 13.88 19.71
C ILE A 45 11.15 14.79 18.53
N ILE A 46 10.71 14.39 17.35
CA ILE A 46 10.90 15.13 16.11
C ILE A 46 9.53 15.34 15.46
N LEU A 47 9.22 16.58 15.11
CA LEU A 47 8.12 16.91 14.23
C LEU A 47 8.69 17.04 12.82
N GLN A 48 8.41 16.04 11.98
CA GLN A 48 8.87 15.98 10.60
C GLN A 48 7.82 16.62 9.69
N ASP A 49 8.17 17.68 8.98
CA ASP A 49 7.28 18.30 7.99
C ASP A 49 7.07 17.35 6.81
N SER A 50 5.84 17.25 6.31
CA SER A 50 5.48 16.39 5.19
C SER A 50 4.44 17.06 4.31
N VAL A 51 4.11 16.45 3.17
CA VAL A 51 3.00 16.92 2.31
C VAL A 51 1.65 16.94 3.02
N PHE A 52 1.44 16.08 4.03
CA PHE A 52 0.19 15.99 4.79
C PHE A 52 0.16 16.89 6.04
N GLY A 53 1.29 17.46 6.45
CA GLY A 53 1.46 18.18 7.71
C GLY A 53 2.59 17.59 8.55
N TYR A 54 2.78 18.09 9.76
CA TYR A 54 3.82 17.60 10.65
C TYR A 54 3.47 16.22 11.22
N ILE A 55 4.39 15.27 11.02
CA ILE A 55 4.34 13.92 11.59
C ILE A 55 5.10 13.94 12.91
N VAL A 56 4.47 13.44 13.99
CA VAL A 56 5.13 13.26 15.29
C VAL A 56 5.88 11.93 15.27
N THR A 57 7.20 11.97 15.44
CA THR A 57 8.06 10.78 15.49
C THR A 57 9.09 10.91 16.61
N GLY A 58 9.76 9.81 16.95
CA GLY A 58 10.77 9.75 18.00
C GLY A 58 10.45 8.73 19.09
N PHE A 59 11.16 8.83 20.20
CA PHE A 59 10.98 7.96 21.35
C PHE A 59 10.54 8.77 22.57
N ILE A 60 9.66 8.18 23.36
CA ILE A 60 9.30 8.71 24.67
C ILE A 60 9.84 7.68 25.66
N GLN A 61 10.79 8.09 26.51
CA GLN A 61 11.17 7.26 27.66
C GLN A 61 9.96 7.19 28.59
N ASN A 62 9.34 6.02 28.63
CA ASN A 62 8.25 5.75 29.56
C ASN A 62 8.66 4.57 30.42
N ASP A 63 9.12 4.85 31.63
CA ASP A 63 9.55 3.84 32.61
C ASP A 63 8.41 2.93 33.10
N GLN A 64 7.16 3.15 32.66
CA GLN A 64 5.97 2.43 33.12
C GLN A 64 5.18 1.68 32.03
N SER A 65 5.55 1.76 30.76
CA SER A 65 4.85 1.01 29.71
C SER A 65 5.56 -0.30 29.36
N ASN A 66 4.98 -1.43 29.79
CA ASN A 66 5.43 -2.78 29.42
C ASN A 66 5.02 -3.20 27.99
N TYR A 67 4.57 -2.28 27.15
CA TYR A 67 4.00 -2.60 25.84
C TYR A 67 4.75 -1.85 24.74
N TYR A 68 5.48 -2.60 23.92
CA TYR A 68 6.05 -2.13 22.67
C TYR A 68 5.11 -2.55 21.55
N PHE A 69 4.48 -1.58 20.88
CA PHE A 69 3.68 -1.86 19.70
C PHE A 69 4.60 -1.83 18.48
N CYS A 70 5.02 -3.01 18.03
CA CYS A 70 5.59 -3.18 16.70
C CYS A 70 4.47 -3.70 15.81
N ASN A 71 3.98 -2.88 14.88
CA ASN A 71 3.10 -3.35 13.81
C ASN A 71 3.94 -4.13 12.80
N PHE A 72 4.37 -5.32 13.22
CA PHE A 72 5.03 -6.28 12.36
C PHE A 72 3.95 -7.05 11.62
N ILE A 73 3.79 -6.76 10.34
CA ILE A 73 3.01 -7.62 9.45
C ILE A 73 3.91 -8.83 9.17
N GLN A 74 3.74 -9.89 9.96
CA GLN A 74 4.30 -11.19 9.64
C GLN A 74 3.35 -11.88 8.68
N ASP A 75 3.84 -12.25 7.50
CA ASP A 75 3.07 -12.95 6.47
C ASP A 75 2.37 -14.21 7.01
N GLN A 76 1.10 -14.07 7.38
CA GLN A 76 0.02 -15.03 7.08
C GLN A 76 -0.77 -14.43 5.90
N VAL A 77 -0.02 -14.01 4.89
CA VAL A 77 -0.45 -13.22 3.74
C VAL A 77 -1.14 -14.11 2.73
N ASP A 78 -2.38 -14.48 3.03
CA ASP A 78 -3.25 -15.02 1.98
C ASP A 78 -4.56 -14.26 1.96
N LYS A 79 -5.37 -14.32 3.03
CA LYS A 79 -6.75 -13.83 2.94
C LYS A 79 -6.88 -12.30 2.92
N ASP A 80 -6.11 -11.60 3.75
CA ASP A 80 -6.22 -10.14 3.86
C ASP A 80 -5.48 -9.44 2.73
N LEU A 81 -4.38 -10.02 2.24
CA LEU A 81 -3.70 -9.52 1.04
C LEU A 81 -4.53 -9.80 -0.21
N THR A 82 -5.19 -10.96 -0.31
CA THR A 82 -6.13 -11.24 -1.41
C THR A 82 -7.25 -10.21 -1.43
N LYS A 83 -7.90 -9.93 -0.30
CA LYS A 83 -8.93 -8.87 -0.22
C LYS A 83 -8.41 -7.46 -0.51
N PHE A 84 -7.11 -7.22 -0.31
CA PHE A 84 -6.48 -5.93 -0.59
C PHE A 84 -6.14 -5.75 -2.07
N TRP A 85 -5.75 -6.85 -2.76
CA TRP A 85 -5.53 -6.88 -4.21
C TRP A 85 -6.81 -7.16 -5.01
N ASP A 86 -7.84 -7.71 -4.36
CA ASP A 86 -9.21 -7.66 -4.85
C ASP A 86 -9.56 -6.18 -4.93
N LEU A 87 -9.54 -5.65 -6.14
CA LEU A 87 -9.83 -4.26 -6.45
C LEU A 87 -11.15 -3.89 -5.75
N GLU A 88 -11.10 -3.07 -4.70
CA GLU A 88 -12.29 -2.31 -4.30
C GLU A 88 -12.66 -1.49 -5.55
N PRO A 89 -13.80 -1.77 -6.21
CA PRO A 89 -14.06 -1.18 -7.51
C PRO A 89 -14.48 0.27 -7.28
N ILE A 90 -13.50 1.16 -7.17
CA ILE A 90 -13.73 2.58 -7.35
C ILE A 90 -14.00 2.78 -8.85
N GLY A 91 -15.25 2.53 -9.25
CA GLY A 91 -15.77 2.88 -10.57
C GLY A 91 -15.97 1.76 -11.59
N ILE A 92 -15.52 0.52 -11.34
CA ILE A 92 -15.85 -0.62 -12.20
C ILE A 92 -17.07 -1.31 -11.62
N LYS A 93 -18.26 -0.91 -12.06
CA LYS A 93 -19.41 -1.80 -11.88
C LYS A 93 -19.10 -3.07 -12.65
N GLU A 94 -19.13 -4.21 -11.97
CA GLU A 94 -19.36 -5.49 -12.64
C GLU A 94 -20.73 -5.38 -13.32
N GLU A 95 -20.76 -4.89 -14.55
CA GLU A 95 -21.89 -5.15 -15.40
C GLU A 95 -21.91 -6.65 -15.61
N SER A 96 -22.89 -7.30 -14.98
CA SER A 96 -23.06 -8.76 -14.88
C SER A 96 -23.42 -9.41 -16.21
N ASN A 97 -22.82 -8.96 -17.32
CA ASN A 97 -23.06 -9.43 -18.67
C ASN A 97 -21.80 -9.38 -19.56
N CYS A 98 -20.63 -9.43 -18.96
CA CYS A 98 -19.38 -9.53 -19.69
C CYS A 98 -19.05 -11.01 -20.01
N GLU A 99 -19.44 -11.46 -21.20
CA GLU A 99 -18.84 -12.62 -21.90
C GLU A 99 -17.37 -12.46 -22.44
N PRO A 100 -16.57 -11.40 -22.18
CA PRO A 100 -15.16 -11.36 -22.58
C PRO A 100 -14.27 -12.42 -21.91
N ASP A 101 -14.61 -12.85 -20.69
CA ASP A 101 -13.80 -13.81 -19.94
C ASP A 101 -13.71 -15.16 -20.67
N ASP A 102 -14.80 -15.58 -21.32
CA ASP A 102 -14.84 -16.84 -22.05
C ASP A 102 -13.94 -16.82 -23.30
N GLN A 103 -13.87 -15.71 -24.05
CA GLN A 103 -13.00 -15.63 -25.23
C GLN A 103 -11.52 -15.59 -24.85
N ALA A 104 -11.16 -14.83 -23.82
CA ALA A 104 -9.77 -14.77 -23.35
C ALA A 104 -9.32 -16.13 -22.80
N ILE A 105 -10.17 -16.81 -22.03
CA ILE A 105 -9.91 -18.15 -21.51
C ILE A 105 -9.85 -19.17 -22.64
N GLN A 106 -10.75 -19.12 -23.63
CA GLN A 106 -10.71 -20.01 -24.79
C GLN A 106 -9.46 -19.79 -25.65
N HIS A 107 -9.05 -18.53 -25.87
CA HIS A 107 -7.83 -18.19 -26.59
C HIS A 107 -6.59 -18.71 -25.86
N PHE A 108 -6.53 -18.54 -24.53
CA PHE A 108 -5.46 -19.11 -23.72
C PHE A 108 -5.42 -20.64 -23.86
N LYS A 109 -6.54 -21.33 -23.60
CA LYS A 109 -6.63 -22.80 -23.68
C LYS A 109 -6.26 -23.35 -25.06
N SER A 110 -6.66 -22.68 -26.13
CA SER A 110 -6.39 -23.12 -27.51
C SER A 110 -4.97 -22.80 -28.00
N SER A 111 -4.29 -21.82 -27.38
CA SER A 111 -2.97 -21.36 -27.82
C SER A 111 -1.81 -21.87 -26.97
N VAL A 112 -2.07 -22.42 -25.78
CA VAL A 112 -1.04 -23.04 -24.93
C VAL A 112 -0.41 -24.25 -25.64
N ARG A 113 0.91 -24.23 -25.76
CA ARG A 113 1.72 -25.34 -26.30
C ARG A 113 2.95 -25.57 -25.43
N PHE A 114 3.37 -26.82 -25.33
CA PHE A 114 4.63 -27.16 -24.68
C PHE A 114 5.68 -27.51 -25.74
N LYS A 115 6.75 -26.71 -25.80
CA LYS A 115 7.83 -26.87 -26.79
C LYS A 115 9.17 -26.59 -26.11
N SER A 116 10.17 -27.42 -26.40
CA SER A 116 11.54 -27.25 -25.90
C SER A 116 11.65 -27.03 -24.38
N GLY A 117 10.78 -27.69 -23.59
CA GLY A 117 10.77 -27.59 -22.14
C GLY A 117 10.08 -26.35 -21.56
N ARG A 118 9.38 -25.55 -22.37
CA ARG A 118 8.65 -24.35 -21.92
C ARG A 118 7.23 -24.33 -22.45
N TYR A 119 6.34 -23.66 -21.71
CA TYR A 119 5.00 -23.33 -22.19
C TYR A 119 5.06 -22.04 -23.02
N GLU A 120 4.49 -22.08 -24.21
CA GLU A 120 4.28 -20.94 -25.10
C GLU A 120 2.77 -20.71 -25.19
N VAL A 121 2.33 -19.45 -25.12
CA VAL A 121 0.91 -19.06 -25.21
C VAL A 121 0.78 -17.97 -26.27
N GLY A 122 -0.29 -18.04 -27.06
CA GLY A 122 -0.59 -17.02 -28.06
C GLY A 122 -0.98 -15.71 -27.39
N PHE A 123 -0.48 -14.59 -27.91
CA PHE A 123 -0.92 -13.27 -27.46
C PHE A 123 -2.28 -12.94 -28.12
N PRO A 124 -3.33 -12.62 -27.34
CA PRO A 124 -4.62 -12.27 -27.92
C PRO A 124 -4.50 -10.99 -28.76
N GLY A 125 -4.96 -11.04 -30.01
CA GLY A 125 -4.92 -9.91 -30.95
C GLY A 125 -3.83 -9.95 -32.03
N LYS A 126 -3.02 -11.01 -32.13
CA LYS A 126 -2.17 -11.27 -33.30
C LYS A 126 -2.49 -12.63 -33.91
N GLU A 127 -3.04 -12.65 -35.12
CA GLU A 127 -3.17 -13.89 -35.89
C GLU A 127 -1.78 -14.40 -36.28
N ILE A 128 -1.41 -15.57 -35.76
CA ILE A 128 -0.19 -16.26 -36.18
C ILE A 128 -0.51 -16.95 -37.50
N ASN A 129 -0.16 -16.29 -38.61
CA ASN A 129 -0.17 -16.92 -39.93
C ASN A 129 0.71 -18.19 -39.87
N LYS A 130 0.07 -19.36 -40.03
CA LYS A 130 0.76 -20.65 -40.15
C LYS A 130 1.29 -20.77 -41.58
N SER A 131 2.62 -20.73 -41.73
CA SER A 131 3.33 -21.19 -42.92
C SER A 131 3.42 -22.71 -42.97
#